data_AF-A0A411YDI4-F1
#
_entry.id   AF-A0A411YDI4-F1
#
_cell.length_a   1.000
_cell.length_b   1.000
_cell.length_c   1.000
_cell.angle_alpha   90.00
_cell.angle_beta   90.00
_cell.angle_gamma   90.00
#
_symmetry.space_group_name_H-M   'P 1'
#
loop_
_entity.id
_entity.type
_entity.pdbx_description
1 polymer ?
#
loop_
_entity_poly.entity_id
_entity_poly.type
_entity_poly.pdbx_seq_one_letter_code
_entity_poly.pdbx_strand_id
1 'polypeptide(L)'
;MARAIRIPLATLAVVLLAATFWATAATAEASEAADGEHAAAEERFVGELNAERADEALDPLIVDLRLTSVARDWATRMHRDGELRHNPGYSAEIEGSWQSVGENVGYTVRTGAGEAELVDRLHDAFMDSDGHRRNILGDWTHVGVGVSVGDDDRMWVTVNFMRAPDETSDRVIRDATAASRELFASAGEPPTVARDASGAHPAARVVLGRADVFADSLAGSALAGSDGPILLTEGPRAADADPVVHPGVRAEIDRVLAGDGTVYVLGGEAAISSGAVAELEAAGYAVERVRGEDRVGTAVRVAETVAARDGTPSEVLLATAADWADAVAGGAYAAQADAVVLLTPQDRLDERVTAYLDAHAPETVWALGGEAALDEEVVDRVGGIRTAGADRSETSLAIATDLWERSQGEPGNGFLLVHGYTDGGWAEALSHAPASALSGTPQLLVADEGPESVRRYLADFGDQLLIRATSGVPSGALGSVETAVAD
;
A
#
# COMPACT_ATOMS: atom_id res chain seq x y z
N MET A 1 17.73 38.96 68.63
CA MET A 1 16.74 38.49 67.64
C MET A 1 17.38 38.54 66.27
N ALA A 2 17.83 37.39 65.75
CA ALA A 2 18.31 37.24 64.37
C ALA A 2 17.49 36.12 63.73
N ARG A 3 16.79 36.40 62.62
CA ARG A 3 16.00 35.42 61.87
C ARG A 3 16.86 34.87 60.73
N ALA A 4 17.09 33.57 60.76
CA ALA A 4 17.71 32.80 59.68
C ALA A 4 16.69 32.54 58.56
N ILE A 5 17.10 32.74 57.31
CA ILE A 5 16.35 32.33 56.12
C ILE A 5 16.83 30.92 55.74
N ARG A 6 15.92 29.94 55.79
CA ARG A 6 16.13 28.58 55.26
C ARG A 6 15.69 28.56 53.80
N ILE A 7 16.59 28.16 52.90
CA ILE A 7 16.26 27.80 51.51
C ILE A 7 15.86 26.31 51.52
N PRO A 8 14.72 25.91 50.93
CA PRO A 8 14.28 24.53 50.98
C PRO A 8 15.10 23.65 50.01
N LEU A 9 15.45 22.44 50.47
CA LEU A 9 15.92 21.34 49.64
C LEU A 9 14.78 20.92 48.68
N ALA A 10 14.70 21.52 47.50
CA ALA A 10 13.80 21.04 46.44
C ALA A 10 14.46 21.01 45.06
N THR A 11 15.67 21.54 44.91
CA THR A 11 16.27 21.77 43.58
C THR A 11 17.23 20.67 43.11
N LEU A 12 17.49 19.63 43.92
CA LEU A 12 18.47 18.58 43.56
C LEU A 12 17.84 17.28 43.03
N ALA A 13 16.52 17.09 43.14
CA ALA A 13 15.84 15.85 42.71
C ALA A 13 15.33 15.89 41.24
N VAL A 14 15.21 17.09 40.64
CA VAL A 14 14.63 17.25 39.28
C VAL A 14 15.66 16.96 38.18
N VAL A 15 16.95 17.13 38.45
CA VAL A 15 18.01 16.94 37.44
C VAL A 15 18.32 15.46 37.19
N LEU A 16 18.07 14.57 38.15
CA LEU A 16 18.32 13.12 38.00
C LEU A 16 17.16 12.38 37.30
N LEU A 17 15.92 12.87 37.41
CA LEU A 17 14.75 12.28 36.75
C LEU A 17 14.66 12.64 35.26
N ALA A 18 15.11 13.84 34.87
CA ALA A 18 15.19 14.24 33.46
C ALA A 18 16.22 13.40 32.69
N ALA A 19 17.38 13.09 33.27
CA ALA A 19 18.42 12.30 32.59
C ALA A 19 17.99 10.85 32.29
N THR A 20 17.13 10.26 33.12
CA THR A 20 16.55 8.92 32.89
C THR A 20 15.39 8.93 31.89
N PHE A 21 14.61 10.02 31.81
CA PHE A 21 13.48 10.15 30.87
C PHE A 21 13.96 10.38 29.43
N TRP A 22 15.03 11.17 29.26
CA TRP A 22 15.68 11.38 27.96
C TRP A 22 16.39 10.12 27.44
N ALA A 23 16.92 9.27 28.33
CA ALA A 23 17.54 8.01 27.91
C ALA A 23 16.51 6.95 27.49
N THR A 24 15.30 6.94 28.08
CA THR A 24 14.21 6.04 27.66
C THR A 24 13.47 6.52 26.41
N ALA A 25 13.33 7.84 26.23
CA ALA A 25 12.74 8.43 25.01
C ALA A 25 13.67 8.26 23.80
N ALA A 26 14.97 8.52 23.95
CA ALA A 26 15.94 8.29 22.87
C ALA A 26 16.08 6.82 22.45
N THR A 27 15.79 5.87 23.34
CA THR A 27 15.74 4.43 22.98
C THR A 27 14.44 3.99 22.33
N ALA A 28 13.35 4.75 22.47
CA ALA A 28 12.10 4.55 21.74
C ALA A 28 12.17 5.22 20.35
N GLU A 29 12.69 6.45 20.30
CA GLU A 29 12.97 7.20 19.06
C GLU A 29 13.93 6.44 18.12
N ALA A 30 14.94 5.75 18.67
CA ALA A 30 15.86 4.91 17.87
C ALA A 30 15.26 3.55 17.42
N SER A 31 14.13 3.13 18.00
CA SER A 31 13.39 1.93 17.59
C SER A 31 12.35 2.25 16.52
N GLU A 32 11.85 3.49 16.48
CA GLU A 32 10.82 3.99 15.55
C GLU A 32 11.42 4.45 14.20
N ALA A 33 12.73 4.76 14.16
CA ALA A 33 13.45 5.19 12.94
C ALA A 33 13.66 4.12 11.84
N ALA A 34 13.21 2.88 12.02
CA ALA A 34 13.57 1.74 11.17
C ALA A 34 12.51 1.32 10.12
N ASP A 35 11.28 1.85 10.19
CA ASP A 35 10.10 1.18 9.62
C ASP A 35 9.92 1.23 8.09
N GLY A 36 10.81 1.91 7.36
CA GLY A 36 10.82 1.94 5.90
C GLY A 36 12.20 1.89 5.24
N GLU A 37 13.27 1.72 6.03
CA GLU A 37 14.64 1.86 5.51
C GLU A 37 15.04 0.74 4.56
N HIS A 38 14.60 -0.49 4.85
CA HIS A 38 15.04 -1.68 4.13
C HIS A 38 13.94 -2.27 3.24
N ALA A 39 13.02 -1.43 2.75
CA ALA A 39 11.89 -1.86 1.92
C ALA A 39 12.32 -2.66 0.68
N ALA A 40 13.42 -2.26 0.04
CA ALA A 40 13.99 -2.98 -1.10
C ALA A 40 14.49 -4.39 -0.70
N ALA A 41 15.11 -4.53 0.47
CA ALA A 41 15.58 -5.81 0.99
C ALA A 41 14.40 -6.73 1.32
N GLU A 42 13.34 -6.21 1.91
CA GLU A 42 12.11 -6.96 2.24
C GLU A 42 11.37 -7.43 0.97
N GLU A 43 11.22 -6.54 -0.02
CA GLU A 43 10.64 -6.88 -1.32
C GLU A 43 11.44 -7.99 -2.01
N ARG A 44 12.78 -7.88 -1.98
CA ARG A 44 13.65 -8.93 -2.50
C ARG A 44 13.44 -10.25 -1.76
N PHE A 45 13.41 -10.22 -0.42
CA PHE A 45 13.23 -11.43 0.38
C PHE A 45 11.91 -12.13 0.06
N VAL A 46 10.80 -11.39 -0.03
CA VAL A 46 9.50 -11.94 -0.46
C VAL A 46 9.57 -12.55 -1.85
N GLY A 47 10.28 -11.88 -2.79
CA GLY A 47 10.51 -12.39 -4.13
C GLY A 47 11.18 -13.78 -4.12
N GLU A 48 12.24 -13.94 -3.34
CA GLU A 48 12.94 -15.22 -3.19
C GLU A 48 12.05 -16.29 -2.53
N LEU A 49 11.27 -15.94 -1.49
CA LEU A 49 10.32 -16.88 -0.87
C LEU A 49 9.25 -17.38 -1.86
N ASN A 50 8.69 -16.47 -2.67
CA ASN A 50 7.68 -16.82 -3.65
C ASN A 50 8.27 -17.58 -4.85
N ALA A 51 9.54 -17.38 -5.18
CA ALA A 51 10.26 -18.20 -6.16
C ALA A 51 10.34 -19.67 -5.71
N GLU A 52 10.74 -19.93 -4.46
CA GLU A 52 10.81 -21.29 -3.89
C GLU A 52 9.44 -21.96 -3.83
N ARG A 53 8.39 -21.21 -3.47
CA ARG A 53 7.02 -21.73 -3.46
C ARG A 53 6.56 -22.12 -4.85
N ALA A 54 6.92 -21.32 -5.85
CA ALA A 54 6.56 -21.59 -7.22
C ALA A 54 7.29 -22.81 -7.80
N ASP A 55 8.53 -23.09 -7.38
CA ASP A 55 9.25 -24.33 -7.72
C ASP A 55 8.53 -25.59 -7.21
N GLU A 56 7.77 -25.46 -6.12
CA GLU A 56 6.94 -26.51 -5.53
C GLU A 56 5.47 -26.44 -5.98
N ALA A 57 5.16 -25.63 -7.00
CA ALA A 57 3.82 -25.40 -7.57
C ALA A 57 2.77 -24.94 -6.54
N LEU A 58 3.21 -24.15 -5.56
CA LEU A 58 2.34 -23.50 -4.59
C LEU A 58 1.96 -22.08 -5.05
N ASP A 59 0.82 -21.59 -4.56
CA ASP A 59 0.42 -20.20 -4.76
C ASP A 59 1.43 -19.24 -4.08
N PRO A 60 1.73 -18.09 -4.71
CA PRO A 60 2.56 -17.07 -4.08
C PRO A 60 1.89 -16.53 -2.81
N LEU A 61 2.71 -16.18 -1.83
CA LEU A 61 2.27 -15.47 -0.64
C LEU A 61 1.96 -14.02 -1.00
N ILE A 62 0.81 -13.55 -0.52
CA ILE A 62 0.38 -12.17 -0.65
C ILE A 62 1.06 -11.33 0.45
N VAL A 63 1.67 -10.21 0.09
CA VAL A 63 2.28 -9.32 1.07
C VAL A 63 1.21 -8.62 1.89
N ASP A 64 1.32 -8.75 3.21
CA ASP A 64 0.53 -7.99 4.17
C ASP A 64 1.44 -7.01 4.92
N LEU A 65 1.22 -5.71 4.73
CA LEU A 65 2.04 -4.68 5.36
C LEU A 65 1.86 -4.59 6.89
N ARG A 66 0.75 -5.10 7.45
CA ARG A 66 0.59 -5.22 8.91
C ARG A 66 1.47 -6.32 9.46
N LEU A 67 1.53 -7.47 8.77
CA LEU A 67 2.50 -8.53 9.13
C LEU A 67 3.93 -8.05 8.98
N THR A 68 4.19 -7.24 7.95
CA THR A 68 5.51 -6.64 7.66
C THR A 68 5.91 -5.69 8.79
N SER A 69 5.01 -4.81 9.24
CA SER A 69 5.23 -3.94 10.40
C SER A 69 5.57 -4.76 11.66
N VAL A 70 4.77 -5.78 12.00
CA VAL A 70 5.06 -6.66 13.15
C VAL A 70 6.41 -7.38 12.99
N ALA A 71 6.76 -7.78 11.77
CA ALA A 71 8.03 -8.44 11.48
C ALA A 71 9.22 -7.49 11.63
N ARG A 72 9.10 -6.24 11.15
CA ARG A 72 10.12 -5.19 11.26
C ARG A 72 10.40 -4.86 12.71
N ASP A 73 9.34 -4.60 13.47
CA ASP A 73 9.38 -4.39 14.91
C ASP A 73 10.19 -5.48 15.62
N TRP A 74 9.91 -6.74 15.26
CA TRP A 74 10.60 -7.87 15.86
C TRP A 74 12.05 -8.01 15.40
N ALA A 75 12.32 -7.79 14.11
CA ALA A 75 13.68 -7.80 13.56
C ALA A 75 14.56 -6.74 14.23
N THR A 76 14.03 -5.52 14.39
CA THR A 76 14.69 -4.41 15.09
C THR A 76 14.94 -4.75 16.56
N ARG A 77 13.98 -5.36 17.27
CA ARG A 77 14.18 -5.81 18.65
C ARG A 77 15.26 -6.89 18.77
N MET A 78 15.26 -7.89 17.89
CA MET A 78 16.29 -8.95 17.88
C MET A 78 17.67 -8.37 17.59
N HIS A 79 17.75 -7.45 16.64
CA HIS A 79 18.97 -6.76 16.29
C HIS A 79 19.53 -5.96 17.47
N ARG A 80 18.69 -5.12 18.09
CA ARG A 80 19.07 -4.29 19.26
C ARG A 80 19.54 -5.14 20.45
N ASP A 81 18.85 -6.23 20.72
CA ASP A 81 19.16 -7.11 21.85
C ASP A 81 20.32 -8.09 21.54
N GLY A 82 20.64 -8.28 20.25
CA GLY A 82 21.65 -9.22 19.78
C GLY A 82 21.28 -10.69 20.03
N GLU A 83 19.99 -11.00 20.09
CA GLU A 83 19.47 -12.32 20.46
C GLU A 83 18.46 -12.84 19.42
N LEU A 84 18.75 -14.00 18.83
CA LEU A 84 17.85 -14.69 17.92
C LEU A 84 16.77 -15.44 18.70
N ARG A 85 15.52 -15.02 18.56
CA ARG A 85 14.36 -15.61 19.25
C ARG A 85 13.07 -15.30 18.51
N HIS A 86 12.10 -16.20 18.63
CA HIS A 86 10.74 -16.01 18.10
C HIS A 86 9.96 -14.94 18.86
N ASN A 87 9.03 -14.26 18.17
CA ASN A 87 8.12 -13.30 18.77
C ASN A 87 7.07 -14.02 19.64
N PRO A 88 7.11 -13.87 20.99
CA PRO A 88 6.13 -14.52 21.86
C PRO A 88 4.73 -13.88 21.77
N GLY A 89 4.63 -12.67 21.20
CA GLY A 89 3.41 -11.90 21.04
C GLY A 89 2.79 -11.97 19.65
N TYR A 90 3.46 -12.61 18.67
CA TYR A 90 3.07 -12.53 17.25
C TYR A 90 1.57 -12.73 16.99
N SER A 91 0.98 -13.82 17.50
CA SER A 91 -0.45 -14.11 17.28
C SER A 91 -1.41 -13.08 17.87
N ALA A 92 -0.97 -12.29 18.85
CA ALA A 92 -1.77 -11.23 19.49
C ALA A 92 -1.54 -9.85 18.85
N GLU A 93 -0.48 -9.70 18.06
CA GLU A 93 -0.09 -8.45 17.38
C GLU A 93 -0.69 -8.36 15.97
N ILE A 94 -1.20 -9.47 15.42
CA ILE A 94 -1.88 -9.48 14.12
C ILE A 94 -3.37 -9.15 14.30
N GLU A 95 -3.81 -8.12 13.60
CA GLU A 95 -5.21 -7.73 13.49
C GLU A 95 -5.91 -8.48 12.34
N GLY A 96 -7.25 -8.61 12.42
CA GLY A 96 -8.05 -9.26 11.38
C GLY A 96 -8.32 -10.75 11.62
N SER A 97 -8.97 -11.40 10.65
CA SER A 97 -9.36 -12.80 10.73
C SER A 97 -8.27 -13.72 10.18
N TRP A 98 -7.70 -14.57 11.02
CA TRP A 98 -6.71 -15.57 10.61
C TRP A 98 -7.02 -16.96 11.18
N GLN A 99 -6.58 -18.00 10.47
CA GLN A 99 -6.77 -19.41 10.83
C GLN A 99 -5.53 -20.00 11.51
N SER A 100 -4.35 -19.66 10.98
CA SER A 100 -3.06 -20.05 11.54
C SER A 100 -1.99 -19.02 11.21
N VAL A 101 -0.94 -19.00 12.03
CA VAL A 101 0.20 -18.10 11.87
C VAL A 101 1.50 -18.89 12.08
N GLY A 102 2.59 -18.44 11.45
CA GLY A 102 3.92 -19.05 11.56
C GLY A 102 5.02 -18.00 11.47
N GLU A 103 6.22 -18.30 11.99
CA GLU A 103 7.33 -17.35 11.98
C GLU A 103 8.64 -18.07 11.67
N ASN A 104 9.46 -17.46 10.81
CA ASN A 104 10.89 -17.74 10.72
C ASN A 104 11.66 -16.51 11.18
N VAL A 105 12.73 -16.72 11.95
CA VAL A 105 13.65 -15.65 12.33
C VAL A 105 15.07 -16.06 11.97
N GLY A 106 15.89 -15.10 11.57
CA GLY A 106 17.26 -15.34 11.19
C GLY A 106 18.12 -14.09 11.29
N TYR A 107 19.43 -14.31 11.24
CA TYR A 107 20.37 -13.24 11.01
C TYR A 107 21.54 -13.72 10.18
N THR A 108 22.19 -12.80 9.49
CA THR A 108 23.41 -13.05 8.74
C THR A 108 24.39 -11.90 8.93
N VAL A 109 25.67 -12.16 8.70
CA VAL A 109 26.73 -11.15 8.81
C VAL A 109 27.70 -11.28 7.65
N ARG A 110 27.95 -10.18 6.96
CA ARG A 110 28.98 -10.14 5.92
C ARG A 110 29.51 -8.74 5.69
N THR A 111 30.69 -8.48 6.26
CA THR A 111 31.39 -7.21 6.06
C THR A 111 31.62 -6.89 4.60
N GLY A 112 31.16 -5.71 4.19
CA GLY A 112 31.28 -5.16 2.84
C GLY A 112 30.29 -5.72 1.81
N ALA A 113 29.31 -6.52 2.23
CA ALA A 113 28.21 -6.93 1.36
C ALA A 113 27.13 -5.85 1.29
N GLY A 114 26.51 -5.70 0.12
CA GLY A 114 25.27 -4.93 0.00
C GLY A 114 24.07 -5.72 0.52
N GLU A 115 22.95 -5.04 0.77
CA GLU A 115 21.73 -5.66 1.31
C GLU A 115 21.23 -6.82 0.47
N ALA A 116 21.23 -6.70 -0.86
CA ALA A 116 20.81 -7.77 -1.75
C ALA A 116 21.61 -9.07 -1.54
N GLU A 117 22.93 -8.98 -1.32
CA GLU A 117 23.76 -10.16 -1.03
C GLU A 117 23.47 -10.73 0.36
N LEU A 118 23.14 -9.88 1.33
CA LEU A 118 22.76 -10.33 2.68
C LEU A 118 21.41 -11.07 2.64
N VAL A 119 20.44 -10.56 1.89
CA VAL A 119 19.15 -11.22 1.63
C VAL A 119 19.37 -12.60 1.02
N ASP A 120 20.09 -12.69 -0.11
CA ASP A 120 20.32 -13.95 -0.82
C ASP A 120 20.97 -14.99 0.11
N ARG A 121 22.00 -14.57 0.87
CA ARG A 121 22.68 -15.46 1.81
C ARG A 121 21.76 -15.98 2.90
N LEU A 122 20.91 -15.13 3.46
CA LEU A 122 20.04 -15.53 4.56
C LEU A 122 18.86 -16.38 4.05
N HIS A 123 18.34 -16.07 2.87
CA HIS A 123 17.36 -16.90 2.16
C HIS A 123 17.91 -18.32 1.93
N ASP A 124 19.10 -18.45 1.34
CA ASP A 124 19.76 -19.75 1.13
C ASP A 124 19.89 -20.54 2.45
N ALA A 125 20.29 -19.85 3.54
CA ALA A 125 20.40 -20.46 4.86
C ALA A 125 19.05 -20.94 5.44
N PHE A 126 17.96 -20.25 5.13
CA PHE A 126 16.61 -20.74 5.48
C PHE A 126 16.24 -21.96 4.65
N MET A 127 16.51 -21.97 3.35
CA MET A 127 16.17 -23.11 2.48
C MET A 127 17.02 -24.35 2.77
N ASP A 128 18.27 -24.18 3.19
CA ASP A 128 19.13 -25.27 3.67
C ASP A 128 18.69 -25.85 5.03
N SER A 129 17.77 -25.20 5.74
CA SER A 129 17.26 -25.62 7.03
C SER A 129 15.89 -26.29 6.91
N ASP A 130 15.82 -27.60 7.21
CA ASP A 130 14.56 -28.38 7.18
C ASP A 130 13.40 -27.71 7.94
N GLY A 131 13.70 -26.98 9.02
CA GLY A 131 12.70 -26.25 9.81
C GLY A 131 12.12 -25.06 9.06
N HIS A 132 12.99 -24.14 8.64
CA HIS A 132 12.60 -22.91 7.95
C HIS A 132 12.00 -23.21 6.58
N ARG A 133 12.59 -24.12 5.79
CA ARG A 133 12.07 -24.57 4.50
C ARG A 133 10.65 -25.11 4.59
N ARG A 134 10.38 -26.00 5.57
CA ARG A 134 9.00 -26.51 5.79
C ARG A 134 8.01 -25.43 6.14
N ASN A 135 8.46 -24.37 6.82
CA ASN A 135 7.59 -23.25 7.15
C ASN A 135 7.31 -22.37 5.91
N ILE A 136 8.34 -22.04 5.11
CA ILE A 136 8.22 -21.26 3.87
C ILE A 136 7.26 -21.93 2.88
N LEU A 137 7.37 -23.26 2.75
CA LEU A 137 6.51 -24.09 1.88
C LEU A 137 5.20 -24.52 2.55
N GLY A 138 4.86 -23.94 3.70
CA GLY A 138 3.64 -24.25 4.44
C GLY A 138 2.37 -23.77 3.75
N ASP A 139 1.24 -24.19 4.31
CA ASP A 139 -0.10 -23.77 3.88
C ASP A 139 -0.42 -22.37 4.42
N TRP A 140 0.17 -21.36 3.78
CA TRP A 140 0.00 -19.94 4.08
C TRP A 140 -0.56 -19.21 2.86
N THR A 141 -1.28 -18.12 3.10
CA THR A 141 -1.77 -17.20 2.06
C THR A 141 -1.01 -15.89 2.07
N HIS A 142 -0.54 -15.44 3.24
CA HIS A 142 0.06 -14.13 3.43
C HIS A 142 1.44 -14.20 4.07
N VAL A 143 2.25 -13.18 3.80
CA VAL A 143 3.57 -12.98 4.39
C VAL A 143 3.81 -11.51 4.74
N GLY A 144 4.55 -11.29 5.82
CA GLY A 144 5.22 -10.03 6.11
C GLY A 144 6.69 -10.29 6.40
N VAL A 145 7.57 -9.53 5.78
CA VAL A 145 9.02 -9.64 6.03
C VAL A 145 9.51 -8.34 6.63
N GLY A 146 10.21 -8.44 7.75
CA GLY A 146 10.88 -7.32 8.39
C GLY A 146 12.38 -7.50 8.35
N VAL A 147 13.08 -6.45 7.92
CA VAL A 147 14.54 -6.42 7.87
C VAL A 147 15.06 -5.31 8.78
N SER A 148 16.10 -5.60 9.55
CA SER A 148 16.87 -4.59 10.28
C SER A 148 18.36 -4.82 10.03
N VAL A 149 19.05 -3.77 9.56
CA VAL A 149 20.50 -3.80 9.31
C VAL A 149 21.19 -2.77 10.20
N GLY A 150 22.32 -3.15 10.81
CA GLY A 150 23.10 -2.26 11.67
C GLY A 150 24.44 -1.87 11.08
N ASP A 151 25.06 -0.87 11.71
CA ASP A 151 26.47 -0.48 11.48
C ASP A 151 27.47 -1.63 11.71
N ASP A 152 27.02 -2.75 12.28
CA ASP A 152 27.83 -3.95 12.56
C ASP A 152 27.83 -4.98 11.41
N ASP A 153 27.35 -4.58 10.22
CA ASP A 153 27.18 -5.40 9.01
C ASP A 153 26.30 -6.66 9.23
N ARG A 154 25.43 -6.64 10.25
CA ARG A 154 24.46 -7.72 10.49
C ARG A 154 23.10 -7.33 9.98
N MET A 155 22.49 -8.28 9.26
CA MET A 155 21.09 -8.22 8.86
C MET A 155 20.30 -9.21 9.71
N TRP A 156 19.28 -8.72 10.40
CA TRP A 156 18.29 -9.50 11.13
C TRP A 156 16.98 -9.51 10.36
N VAL A 157 16.36 -10.68 10.26
CA VAL A 157 15.12 -10.86 9.50
C VAL A 157 14.10 -11.64 10.30
N THR A 158 12.88 -11.15 10.27
CA THR A 158 11.68 -11.87 10.70
C THR A 158 10.79 -12.08 9.47
N VAL A 159 10.30 -13.30 9.30
CA VAL A 159 9.31 -13.66 8.26
C VAL A 159 8.08 -14.19 8.97
N ASN A 160 7.01 -13.40 8.92
CA ASN A 160 5.72 -13.68 9.51
C ASN A 160 4.78 -14.23 8.44
N PHE A 161 4.23 -15.41 8.68
CA PHE A 161 3.27 -16.07 7.80
C PHE A 161 1.87 -16.07 8.42
N MET A 162 0.86 -15.99 7.57
CA MET A 162 -0.54 -16.08 7.97
C MET A 162 -1.35 -16.88 6.94
N ARG A 163 -2.29 -17.68 7.45
CA ARG A 163 -3.37 -18.31 6.66
C ARG A 163 -4.65 -17.52 6.93
N ALA A 164 -5.08 -16.73 5.95
CA ALA A 164 -6.37 -16.04 5.98
C ALA A 164 -7.49 -16.97 5.47
N PRO A 165 -8.74 -16.78 5.94
CA PRO A 165 -9.84 -17.68 5.63
C PRO A 165 -10.32 -17.65 4.16
N ASP A 166 -10.28 -16.50 3.45
CA ASP A 166 -10.98 -16.34 2.15
C ASP A 166 -10.30 -15.35 1.16
N GLU A 167 -8.99 -15.13 1.28
CA GLU A 167 -8.24 -14.14 0.49
C GLU A 167 -7.12 -14.83 -0.31
N THR A 168 -7.25 -14.82 -1.65
CA THR A 168 -6.27 -15.36 -2.60
C THR A 168 -6.09 -14.40 -3.78
N SER A 169 -4.96 -14.50 -4.50
CA SER A 169 -4.69 -13.68 -5.68
C SER A 169 -5.81 -13.79 -6.72
N ASP A 170 -6.36 -14.99 -6.94
CA ASP A 170 -7.50 -15.20 -7.86
C ASP A 170 -8.73 -14.35 -7.51
N ARG A 171 -9.02 -14.19 -6.20
CA ARG A 171 -10.15 -13.35 -5.76
C ARG A 171 -9.85 -11.88 -6.07
N VAL A 172 -8.68 -11.40 -5.66
CA VAL A 172 -8.19 -10.03 -5.93
C VAL A 172 -8.29 -9.69 -7.44
N ILE A 173 -7.85 -10.61 -8.30
CA ILE A 173 -7.89 -10.46 -9.76
C ILE A 173 -9.33 -10.37 -10.28
N ARG A 174 -10.23 -11.24 -9.78
CA ARG A 174 -11.64 -11.23 -10.18
C ARG A 174 -12.33 -9.94 -9.77
N ASP A 175 -12.07 -9.46 -8.55
CA ASP A 175 -12.70 -8.27 -8.00
C ASP A 175 -12.22 -7.00 -8.75
N ALA A 176 -10.93 -6.90 -9.06
CA ALA A 176 -10.38 -5.83 -9.92
C ALA A 176 -11.02 -5.84 -11.33
N THR A 177 -11.17 -7.03 -11.92
CA THR A 177 -11.84 -7.20 -13.22
C THR A 177 -13.33 -6.81 -13.15
N ALA A 178 -14.00 -7.10 -12.03
CA ALA A 178 -15.39 -6.71 -11.82
C ALA A 178 -15.55 -5.19 -11.71
N ALA A 179 -14.64 -4.52 -10.99
CA ALA A 179 -14.61 -3.05 -10.90
C ALA A 179 -14.48 -2.39 -12.28
N SER A 180 -13.57 -2.89 -13.13
CA SER A 180 -13.43 -2.45 -14.53
C SER A 180 -14.72 -2.68 -15.35
N ARG A 181 -15.41 -3.80 -15.12
CA ARG A 181 -16.69 -4.09 -15.79
C ARG A 181 -17.81 -3.15 -15.38
N GLU A 182 -17.86 -2.76 -14.12
CA GLU A 182 -18.80 -1.76 -13.64
C GLU A 182 -18.48 -0.38 -14.22
N LEU A 183 -17.21 0.04 -14.14
CA LEU A 183 -16.74 1.33 -14.66
C LEU A 183 -17.04 1.50 -16.15
N PHE A 184 -16.82 0.44 -16.93
CA PHE A 184 -17.01 0.43 -18.38
C PHE A 184 -18.21 -0.42 -18.81
N ALA A 185 -19.29 -0.40 -18.04
CA ALA A 185 -20.55 -1.02 -18.41
C ALA A 185 -21.21 -0.23 -19.56
N SER A 186 -21.42 -0.86 -20.72
CA SER A 186 -22.29 -0.30 -21.76
C SER A 186 -23.75 -0.46 -21.33
N ALA A 187 -24.57 0.59 -21.44
CA ALA A 187 -25.99 0.54 -21.13
C ALA A 187 -26.71 -0.47 -22.05
N GLY A 188 -26.90 -1.71 -21.57
CA GLY A 188 -27.67 -2.78 -22.22
C GLY A 188 -26.83 -3.80 -22.99
N GLU A 189 -26.70 -5.00 -22.41
CA GLU A 189 -26.18 -6.26 -22.98
C GLU A 189 -24.67 -6.35 -23.31
N PRO A 190 -24.06 -7.56 -23.21
CA PRO A 190 -22.61 -7.71 -23.25
C PRO A 190 -22.08 -7.67 -24.68
N PRO A 191 -21.24 -6.71 -25.08
CA PRO A 191 -20.35 -6.94 -26.19
C PRO A 191 -19.11 -7.69 -25.67
N THR A 192 -18.55 -8.56 -26.50
CA THR A 192 -17.20 -9.13 -26.28
C THR A 192 -16.10 -8.07 -26.29
N VAL A 193 -16.42 -6.82 -26.71
CA VAL A 193 -15.55 -5.65 -26.72
C VAL A 193 -16.39 -4.40 -26.37
N ALA A 194 -16.10 -3.74 -25.26
CA ALA A 194 -16.80 -2.54 -24.85
C ALA A 194 -16.52 -1.40 -25.81
N ARG A 195 -17.56 -0.62 -26.14
CA ARG A 195 -17.46 0.58 -26.96
C ARG A 195 -18.25 1.73 -26.33
N ASP A 196 -17.70 2.93 -26.40
CA ASP A 196 -18.39 4.17 -26.02
C ASP A 196 -19.52 4.51 -27.00
N ALA A 197 -20.24 5.62 -26.76
CA ALA A 197 -21.34 6.07 -27.62
C ALA A 197 -20.89 6.43 -29.06
N SER A 198 -19.60 6.60 -29.30
CA SER A 198 -19.01 6.89 -30.61
C SER A 198 -18.56 5.63 -31.37
N GLY A 199 -18.53 4.47 -30.71
CA GLY A 199 -17.99 3.22 -31.25
C GLY A 199 -16.47 3.06 -31.02
N ALA A 200 -15.85 3.90 -30.20
CA ALA A 200 -14.46 3.77 -29.74
C ALA A 200 -14.36 2.89 -28.49
N HIS A 201 -13.19 2.37 -28.16
CA HIS A 201 -13.00 1.66 -26.89
C HIS A 201 -13.11 2.65 -25.72
N PRO A 202 -13.71 2.25 -24.59
CA PRO A 202 -14.07 3.19 -23.54
C PRO A 202 -12.89 3.59 -22.64
N ALA A 203 -11.86 2.76 -22.51
CA ALA A 203 -10.67 3.11 -21.73
C ALA A 203 -9.62 3.77 -22.63
N ALA A 204 -9.03 4.87 -22.15
CA ALA A 204 -7.91 5.53 -22.80
C ALA A 204 -6.58 4.75 -22.60
N ARG A 205 -6.50 4.00 -21.50
CA ARG A 205 -5.31 3.27 -21.05
C ARG A 205 -5.73 2.18 -20.06
N VAL A 206 -4.83 1.25 -19.76
CA VAL A 206 -4.94 0.30 -18.64
C VAL A 206 -3.71 0.43 -17.76
N VAL A 207 -3.88 0.40 -16.45
CA VAL A 207 -2.78 0.21 -15.49
C VAL A 207 -2.84 -1.23 -15.00
N LEU A 208 -1.74 -1.97 -15.17
CA LEU A 208 -1.60 -3.37 -14.80
C LEU A 208 -0.62 -3.50 -13.64
N GLY A 209 -1.11 -3.94 -12.50
CA GLY A 209 -0.32 -4.26 -11.31
C GLY A 209 -0.37 -5.75 -10.98
N ARG A 210 0.31 -6.12 -9.89
CA ARG A 210 0.36 -7.48 -9.39
C ARG A 210 -0.64 -7.69 -8.24
N ALA A 211 -1.27 -8.87 -8.20
CA ALA A 211 -2.26 -9.23 -7.19
C ALA A 211 -1.68 -9.70 -5.84
N ASP A 212 -0.45 -10.24 -5.81
CA ASP A 212 0.21 -10.75 -4.60
C ASP A 212 1.16 -9.75 -3.92
N VAL A 213 1.71 -8.77 -4.66
CA VAL A 213 2.57 -7.72 -4.12
C VAL A 213 2.15 -6.37 -4.69
N PHE A 214 1.40 -5.60 -3.91
CA PHE A 214 0.73 -4.39 -4.38
C PHE A 214 1.58 -3.12 -4.28
N ALA A 215 2.77 -3.20 -3.67
CA ALA A 215 3.65 -2.09 -3.36
C ALA A 215 3.84 -1.12 -4.56
N ASP A 216 4.06 -1.66 -5.75
CA ASP A 216 4.22 -0.88 -6.99
C ASP A 216 2.92 -0.20 -7.49
N SER A 217 1.76 -0.65 -7.00
CA SER A 217 0.43 -0.20 -7.44
C SER A 217 -0.14 0.96 -6.63
N LEU A 218 0.46 1.30 -5.49
CA LEU A 218 -0.06 2.32 -4.56
C LEU A 218 -0.23 3.71 -5.18
N ALA A 219 0.65 4.08 -6.12
CA ALA A 219 0.55 5.35 -6.86
C ALA A 219 -0.23 5.22 -8.19
N GLY A 220 -0.67 4.00 -8.54
CA GLY A 220 -1.22 3.67 -9.86
C GLY A 220 -2.51 4.39 -10.22
N SER A 221 -3.28 4.87 -9.23
CA SER A 221 -4.54 5.58 -9.46
C SER A 221 -4.35 6.86 -10.26
N ALA A 222 -3.30 7.64 -9.98
CA ALA A 222 -2.98 8.85 -10.77
C ALA A 222 -2.63 8.51 -12.22
N LEU A 223 -1.95 7.38 -12.44
CA LEU A 223 -1.60 6.92 -13.78
C LEU A 223 -2.83 6.46 -14.57
N ALA A 224 -3.79 5.83 -13.88
CA ALA A 224 -5.05 5.40 -14.46
C ALA A 224 -5.94 6.61 -14.81
N GLY A 225 -6.05 7.58 -13.89
CA GLY A 225 -6.99 8.69 -14.00
C GLY A 225 -8.45 8.23 -13.85
N SER A 226 -9.38 9.01 -14.37
CA SER A 226 -10.82 8.66 -14.41
C SER A 226 -11.22 7.85 -15.64
N ASP A 227 -10.29 7.59 -16.56
CA ASP A 227 -10.54 7.04 -17.91
C ASP A 227 -9.77 5.74 -18.23
N GLY A 228 -9.13 5.12 -17.23
CA GLY A 228 -8.49 3.81 -17.36
C GLY A 228 -8.74 2.92 -16.13
N PRO A 229 -8.93 1.60 -16.29
CA PRO A 229 -9.01 0.71 -15.14
C PRO A 229 -7.62 0.41 -14.57
N ILE A 230 -7.60 0.13 -13.26
CA ILE A 230 -6.50 -0.58 -12.62
C ILE A 230 -6.89 -2.06 -12.58
N LEU A 231 -6.09 -2.89 -13.25
CA LEU A 231 -6.25 -4.35 -13.27
C LEU A 231 -5.07 -5.00 -12.54
N LEU A 232 -5.32 -6.16 -11.97
CA LEU A 232 -4.33 -6.94 -11.23
C LEU A 232 -4.20 -8.32 -11.86
N THR A 233 -2.97 -8.83 -11.97
CA THR A 233 -2.66 -10.19 -12.47
C THR A 233 -1.68 -10.89 -11.52
N GLU A 234 -1.51 -12.19 -11.65
CA GLU A 234 -0.49 -12.91 -10.87
C GLU A 234 0.93 -12.48 -11.25
N GLY A 235 1.85 -12.56 -10.29
CA GLY A 235 3.28 -12.53 -10.56
C GLY A 235 3.79 -13.78 -11.29
N PRO A 236 5.02 -13.74 -11.85
CA PRO A 236 5.73 -14.91 -12.36
C PRO A 236 5.80 -16.01 -11.31
N ARG A 237 5.45 -17.22 -11.72
CA ARG A 237 5.69 -18.45 -10.95
C ARG A 237 6.85 -19.19 -11.63
N ALA A 238 7.78 -19.75 -10.87
CA ALA A 238 8.90 -20.53 -11.41
C ALA A 238 8.46 -21.74 -12.24
N ALA A 239 7.26 -22.30 -11.97
CA ALA A 239 6.63 -23.33 -12.80
C ALA A 239 6.23 -22.84 -14.21
N ASP A 240 6.08 -21.53 -14.40
CA ASP A 240 5.77 -20.92 -15.68
C ASP A 240 7.07 -20.60 -16.41
N ALA A 241 7.38 -21.39 -17.44
CA ALA A 241 8.57 -21.15 -18.27
C ALA A 241 8.53 -19.77 -18.97
N ASP A 242 7.34 -19.19 -19.13
CA ASP A 242 7.10 -17.85 -19.67
C ASP A 242 5.74 -17.34 -19.11
N PRO A 243 5.70 -16.76 -17.89
CA PRO A 243 4.46 -16.34 -17.26
C PRO A 243 3.79 -15.25 -18.11
N VAL A 244 2.49 -15.38 -18.30
CA VAL A 244 1.64 -14.52 -19.14
C VAL A 244 0.58 -13.82 -18.30
N VAL A 245 -0.12 -12.85 -18.88
CA VAL A 245 -1.21 -12.15 -18.18
C VAL A 245 -2.34 -13.13 -17.89
N HIS A 246 -2.96 -13.03 -16.70
CA HIS A 246 -4.11 -13.84 -16.33
C HIS A 246 -5.16 -13.81 -17.46
N PRO A 247 -5.70 -14.97 -17.92
CA PRO A 247 -6.62 -14.98 -19.07
C PRO A 247 -7.86 -14.10 -18.89
N GLY A 248 -8.37 -14.00 -17.66
CA GLY A 248 -9.51 -13.13 -17.34
C GLY A 248 -9.16 -11.63 -17.43
N VAL A 249 -7.94 -11.27 -17.04
CA VAL A 249 -7.43 -9.89 -17.13
C VAL A 249 -7.12 -9.54 -18.56
N ARG A 250 -6.49 -10.44 -19.31
CA ARG A 250 -6.23 -10.27 -20.74
C ARG A 250 -7.52 -10.01 -21.52
N ALA A 251 -8.55 -10.81 -21.27
CA ALA A 251 -9.88 -10.63 -21.87
C ALA A 251 -10.52 -9.30 -21.50
N GLU A 252 -10.28 -8.79 -20.28
CA GLU A 252 -10.77 -7.48 -19.85
C GLU A 252 -10.03 -6.34 -20.54
N ILE A 253 -8.70 -6.44 -20.69
CA ILE A 253 -7.89 -5.49 -21.48
C ILE A 253 -8.41 -5.42 -22.92
N ASP A 254 -8.64 -6.58 -23.56
CA ASP A 254 -9.27 -6.66 -24.90
C ASP A 254 -10.64 -6.00 -24.96
N ARG A 255 -11.40 -6.12 -23.87
CA ARG A 255 -12.74 -5.55 -23.79
C ARG A 255 -12.69 -4.04 -23.74
N VAL A 256 -11.84 -3.45 -22.89
CA VAL A 256 -11.91 -2.02 -22.55
C VAL A 256 -10.95 -1.15 -23.35
N LEU A 257 -9.84 -1.70 -23.85
CA LEU A 257 -8.75 -0.94 -24.47
C LEU A 257 -8.68 -1.18 -25.98
N ALA A 258 -8.43 -0.12 -26.73
CA ALA A 258 -8.18 -0.23 -28.17
C ALA A 258 -6.92 -1.03 -28.45
N GLY A 259 -6.87 -1.71 -29.61
CA GLY A 259 -5.74 -2.57 -29.98
C GLY A 259 -4.39 -1.86 -30.10
N ASP A 260 -4.36 -0.53 -30.19
CA ASP A 260 -3.16 0.33 -30.14
C ASP A 260 -3.08 1.20 -28.87
N GLY A 261 -3.97 0.96 -27.91
CA GLY A 261 -4.00 1.66 -26.63
C GLY A 261 -2.82 1.28 -25.72
N THR A 262 -2.60 2.11 -24.70
CA THR A 262 -1.46 1.94 -23.79
C THR A 262 -1.81 1.09 -22.58
N VAL A 263 -0.97 0.09 -22.30
CA VAL A 263 -0.95 -0.64 -21.02
C VAL A 263 0.29 -0.20 -20.23
N TYR A 264 0.08 0.46 -19.10
CA TYR A 264 1.14 0.77 -18.15
C TYR A 264 1.32 -0.41 -17.21
N VAL A 265 2.51 -0.99 -17.18
CA VAL A 265 2.86 -2.13 -16.32
C VAL A 265 3.64 -1.62 -15.13
N LEU A 266 3.09 -1.77 -13.92
CA LEU A 266 3.72 -1.33 -12.69
C LEU A 266 4.68 -2.39 -12.17
N GLY A 267 5.91 -1.96 -11.85
CA GLY A 267 6.94 -2.81 -11.26
C GLY A 267 7.92 -3.47 -12.22
N GLY A 268 8.93 -4.11 -11.63
CA GLY A 268 10.00 -4.81 -12.33
C GLY A 268 9.57 -6.11 -13.03
N GLU A 269 10.52 -6.81 -13.66
CA GLU A 269 10.26 -8.15 -14.24
C GLU A 269 9.92 -9.18 -13.17
N ALA A 270 10.47 -9.00 -11.97
CA ALA A 270 10.10 -9.74 -10.78
C ALA A 270 8.71 -9.35 -10.22
N ALA A 271 8.01 -8.37 -10.81
CA ALA A 271 6.62 -7.96 -10.53
C ALA A 271 5.68 -8.40 -11.67
N ILE A 272 5.96 -8.08 -12.92
CA ILE A 272 5.24 -8.59 -14.08
C ILE A 272 6.30 -9.06 -15.09
N SER A 273 6.27 -10.32 -15.52
CA SER A 273 7.32 -10.90 -16.38
C SER A 273 7.53 -10.14 -17.68
N SER A 274 8.71 -10.30 -18.28
CA SER A 274 8.95 -9.92 -19.67
C SER A 274 8.07 -10.72 -20.65
N GLY A 275 7.72 -11.97 -20.33
CA GLY A 275 6.73 -12.77 -21.05
C GLY A 275 5.34 -12.14 -21.16
N ALA A 276 4.79 -11.69 -20.02
CA ALA A 276 3.49 -11.01 -19.98
C ALA A 276 3.50 -9.70 -20.78
N VAL A 277 4.62 -8.95 -20.73
CA VAL A 277 4.78 -7.75 -21.58
C VAL A 277 4.82 -8.12 -23.06
N ALA A 278 5.62 -9.13 -23.44
CA ALA A 278 5.73 -9.57 -24.82
C ALA A 278 4.39 -10.09 -25.38
N GLU A 279 3.57 -10.74 -24.55
CA GLU A 279 2.21 -11.16 -24.90
C GLU A 279 1.33 -9.95 -25.27
N LEU A 280 1.32 -8.91 -24.43
CA LEU A 280 0.55 -7.69 -24.65
C LEU A 280 1.05 -6.93 -25.90
N GLU A 281 2.36 -6.81 -26.09
CA GLU A 281 2.93 -6.20 -27.30
C GLU A 281 2.58 -6.99 -28.57
N ALA A 282 2.62 -8.33 -28.51
CA ALA A 282 2.23 -9.20 -29.62
C ALA A 282 0.73 -9.09 -29.95
N ALA A 283 -0.10 -8.70 -28.99
CA ALA A 283 -1.51 -8.40 -29.18
C ALA A 283 -1.77 -7.01 -29.78
N GLY A 284 -0.75 -6.15 -29.87
CA GLY A 284 -0.79 -4.86 -30.56
C GLY A 284 -0.70 -3.63 -29.66
N TYR A 285 -0.79 -3.79 -28.33
CA TYR A 285 -0.78 -2.65 -27.42
C TYR A 285 0.58 -1.97 -27.33
N ALA A 286 0.56 -0.67 -27.05
CA ALA A 286 1.74 0.02 -26.55
C ALA A 286 1.93 -0.34 -25.08
N VAL A 287 3.03 -0.99 -24.72
CA VAL A 287 3.30 -1.35 -23.32
C VAL A 287 4.40 -0.46 -22.76
N GLU A 288 4.12 0.23 -21.66
CA GLU A 288 5.10 1.05 -20.93
C GLU A 288 5.29 0.49 -19.52
N ARG A 289 6.50 0.00 -19.24
CA ARG A 289 6.84 -0.44 -17.88
C ARG A 289 7.26 0.74 -17.02
N VAL A 290 6.52 0.99 -15.95
CA VAL A 290 6.78 2.06 -14.97
C VAL A 290 7.27 1.40 -13.68
N ARG A 291 8.55 1.60 -13.35
CA ARG A 291 9.19 0.98 -12.18
C ARG A 291 10.29 1.85 -11.59
N GLY A 292 10.49 1.72 -10.28
CA GLY A 292 11.70 2.09 -9.57
C GLY A 292 12.48 0.87 -9.08
N GLU A 293 13.41 1.12 -8.16
CA GLU A 293 14.14 0.07 -7.42
C GLU A 293 13.28 -0.58 -6.34
N ASP A 294 12.34 0.19 -5.78
CA ASP A 294 11.38 -0.17 -4.74
C ASP A 294 10.07 0.61 -4.98
N ARG A 295 9.09 0.43 -4.08
CA ARG A 295 7.80 1.15 -4.13
C ARG A 295 7.90 2.67 -4.15
N VAL A 296 8.89 3.26 -3.49
CA VAL A 296 9.11 4.72 -3.47
C VAL A 296 9.57 5.18 -4.85
N GLY A 297 10.56 4.50 -5.42
CA GLY A 297 11.03 4.77 -6.78
C GLY A 297 9.94 4.55 -7.82
N THR A 298 9.10 3.52 -7.67
CA THR A 298 7.98 3.28 -8.57
C THR A 298 6.95 4.42 -8.48
N ALA A 299 6.61 4.89 -7.28
CA ALA A 299 5.72 6.04 -7.10
C ALA A 299 6.26 7.32 -7.76
N VAL A 300 7.55 7.62 -7.58
CA VAL A 300 8.22 8.72 -8.29
C VAL A 300 8.14 8.54 -9.80
N ARG A 301 8.36 7.31 -10.31
CA ARG A 301 8.30 7.05 -11.76
C ARG A 301 6.89 7.19 -12.32
N VAL A 302 5.87 6.79 -11.57
CA VAL A 302 4.46 7.04 -11.90
C VAL A 302 4.21 8.54 -12.02
N ALA A 303 4.65 9.33 -11.04
CA ALA A 303 4.47 10.78 -11.03
C ALA A 303 5.14 11.45 -12.25
N GLU A 304 6.36 11.03 -12.59
CA GLU A 304 7.08 11.49 -13.80
C GLU A 304 6.34 11.12 -15.10
N THR A 305 5.79 9.91 -15.19
CA THR A 305 5.02 9.48 -16.36
C THR A 305 3.73 10.29 -16.50
N VAL A 306 3.02 10.58 -15.40
CA VAL A 306 1.85 11.47 -15.40
C VAL A 306 2.25 12.88 -15.82
N ALA A 307 3.32 13.44 -15.25
CA ALA A 307 3.81 14.78 -15.59
C ALA A 307 4.20 14.92 -17.07
N ALA A 308 4.82 13.90 -17.64
CA ALA A 308 5.19 13.87 -19.05
C ALA A 308 3.97 13.76 -19.99
N ARG A 309 2.92 13.07 -19.55
CA ARG A 309 1.71 12.80 -20.33
C ARG A 309 0.72 13.97 -20.29
N ASP A 310 0.42 14.46 -19.09
CA ASP A 310 -0.70 15.37 -18.82
C ASP A 310 -0.25 16.78 -18.40
N GLY A 311 1.04 16.96 -18.15
CA GLY A 311 1.63 18.19 -17.60
C GLY A 311 1.92 18.06 -16.11
N THR A 312 2.76 18.95 -15.59
CA THR A 312 3.20 18.91 -14.18
C THR A 312 2.02 19.06 -13.22
N PRO A 313 1.78 18.08 -12.33
CA PRO A 313 0.73 18.18 -11.31
C PRO A 313 0.95 19.38 -10.39
N SER A 314 -0.12 20.15 -10.14
CA SER A 314 -0.09 21.24 -9.16
C SER A 314 -0.12 20.75 -7.72
N GLU A 315 -0.57 19.51 -7.50
CA GLU A 315 -0.73 18.91 -6.19
C GLU A 315 -0.01 17.57 -6.09
N VAL A 316 0.61 17.32 -4.93
CA VAL A 316 1.23 16.05 -4.56
C VAL A 316 0.62 15.55 -3.27
N LEU A 317 0.25 14.27 -3.24
CA LEU A 317 -0.16 13.57 -2.03
C LEU A 317 1.04 12.75 -1.55
N LEU A 318 1.63 13.16 -0.43
CA LEU A 318 2.74 12.45 0.21
C LEU A 318 2.17 11.50 1.27
N ALA A 319 2.49 10.22 1.16
CA ALA A 319 2.08 9.20 2.12
C ALA A 319 3.27 8.33 2.56
N THR A 320 3.08 7.57 3.63
CA THR A 320 4.09 6.61 4.09
C THR A 320 4.29 5.46 3.10
N ALA A 321 5.53 4.99 2.96
CA ALA A 321 5.86 3.77 2.23
C ALA A 321 5.65 2.49 3.08
N ALA A 322 5.41 2.64 4.39
CA ALA A 322 5.33 1.54 5.33
C ALA A 322 3.96 0.85 5.39
N ASP A 323 2.88 1.57 5.06
CA ASP A 323 1.50 1.08 4.99
C ASP A 323 0.77 1.65 3.75
N TRP A 324 -0.40 1.11 3.43
CA TRP A 324 -1.12 1.39 2.18
C TRP A 324 -2.35 2.28 2.33
N ALA A 325 -3.02 2.30 3.49
CA ALA A 325 -4.35 2.88 3.62
C ALA A 325 -4.40 4.35 3.20
N ASP A 326 -3.49 5.17 3.70
CA ASP A 326 -3.49 6.61 3.44
C ASP A 326 -3.20 6.91 1.96
N ALA A 327 -2.20 6.23 1.38
CA ALA A 327 -1.85 6.35 -0.03
C ALA A 327 -3.01 5.95 -0.96
N VAL A 328 -3.66 4.82 -0.67
CA VAL A 328 -4.74 4.28 -1.48
C VAL A 328 -6.02 5.11 -1.34
N ALA A 329 -6.37 5.55 -0.12
CA ALA A 329 -7.50 6.45 0.10
C ALA A 329 -7.32 7.78 -0.64
N GLY A 330 -6.09 8.31 -0.68
CA GLY A 330 -5.73 9.50 -1.47
C GLY A 330 -5.71 9.24 -2.98
N GLY A 331 -5.49 8.01 -3.42
CA GLY A 331 -5.35 7.66 -4.83
C GLY A 331 -6.57 8.00 -5.70
N ALA A 332 -7.79 7.86 -5.17
CA ALA A 332 -9.01 8.26 -5.88
C ALA A 332 -9.07 9.79 -6.07
N TYR A 333 -8.62 10.57 -5.09
CA TYR A 333 -8.51 12.02 -5.24
C TYR A 333 -7.43 12.38 -6.26
N ALA A 334 -6.28 11.71 -6.21
CA ALA A 334 -5.19 11.93 -7.13
C ALA A 334 -5.61 11.73 -8.60
N ALA A 335 -6.36 10.65 -8.86
CA ALA A 335 -6.95 10.36 -10.16
C ALA A 335 -7.97 11.42 -10.63
N GLN A 336 -8.63 12.12 -9.71
CA GLN A 336 -9.65 13.11 -10.02
C GLN A 336 -9.12 14.54 -10.16
N ALA A 337 -8.15 14.91 -9.34
CA ALA A 337 -7.59 16.25 -9.27
C ALA A 337 -6.34 16.43 -10.16
N ASP A 338 -6.05 15.45 -11.03
CA ASP A 338 -4.80 15.37 -11.80
C ASP A 338 -3.55 15.52 -10.92
N ALA A 339 -3.64 15.00 -9.69
CA ALA A 339 -2.56 15.00 -8.71
C ALA A 339 -1.82 13.66 -8.71
N VAL A 340 -0.69 13.58 -8.01
CA VAL A 340 0.12 12.35 -7.94
C VAL A 340 0.38 11.94 -6.49
N VAL A 341 0.50 10.63 -6.27
CA VAL A 341 0.89 10.07 -4.97
C VAL A 341 2.39 9.79 -4.97
N LEU A 342 3.10 10.31 -3.98
CA LEU A 342 4.49 9.96 -3.67
C LEU A 342 4.54 9.23 -2.33
N LEU A 343 5.48 8.30 -2.21
CA LEU A 343 5.70 7.53 -0.99
C LEU A 343 7.05 7.89 -0.39
N THR A 344 7.14 7.96 0.94
CA THR A 344 8.40 8.19 1.66
C THR A 344 8.42 7.41 2.97
N PRO A 345 9.59 7.07 3.53
CA PRO A 345 9.66 6.57 4.90
C PRO A 345 9.05 7.55 5.91
N GLN A 346 8.60 7.05 7.07
CA GLN A 346 7.94 7.85 8.10
C GLN A 346 8.84 8.99 8.61
N ASP A 347 10.09 8.67 8.91
CA ASP A 347 11.02 9.49 9.70
C ASP A 347 11.93 10.37 8.84
N ARG A 348 11.90 10.20 7.52
CA ARG A 348 12.73 10.98 6.58
C ARG A 348 12.07 11.13 5.22
N LEU A 349 12.39 12.26 4.59
CA LEU A 349 12.06 12.49 3.18
C LEU A 349 13.07 11.78 2.28
N ASP A 350 12.60 10.80 1.49
CA ASP A 350 13.44 10.10 0.52
C ASP A 350 14.06 11.09 -0.49
N GLU A 351 15.34 10.87 -0.85
CA GLU A 351 16.06 11.77 -1.76
C GLU A 351 15.44 11.83 -3.16
N ARG A 352 14.82 10.73 -3.61
CA ARG A 352 14.14 10.64 -4.91
C ARG A 352 12.85 11.48 -4.89
N VAL A 353 12.13 11.48 -3.78
CA VAL A 353 10.96 12.34 -3.55
C VAL A 353 11.39 13.80 -3.50
N THR A 354 12.46 14.11 -2.76
CA THR A 354 13.04 15.46 -2.70
C THR A 354 13.38 15.97 -4.10
N ALA A 355 14.07 15.16 -4.91
CA ALA A 355 14.44 15.52 -6.27
C ALA A 355 13.22 15.78 -7.17
N TYR A 356 12.16 14.98 -7.04
CA TYR A 356 10.92 15.19 -7.77
C TYR A 356 10.26 16.52 -7.40
N LEU A 357 10.12 16.79 -6.09
CA LEU A 357 9.50 18.02 -5.57
C LEU A 357 10.28 19.28 -5.99
N ASP A 358 11.61 19.24 -5.94
CA ASP A 358 12.47 20.35 -6.36
C ASP A 358 12.38 20.61 -7.88
N ALA A 359 12.25 19.57 -8.69
CA ALA A 359 12.17 19.68 -10.14
C ALA A 359 10.81 20.19 -10.64
N HIS A 360 9.73 19.81 -9.97
CA HIS A 360 8.36 20.09 -10.40
C HIS A 360 7.70 21.26 -9.65
N ALA A 361 8.17 21.56 -8.43
CA ALA A 361 7.68 22.64 -7.58
C ALA A 361 6.14 22.71 -7.51
N PRO A 362 5.46 21.66 -7.01
CA PRO A 362 4.01 21.65 -6.89
C PRO A 362 3.53 22.82 -6.00
N GLU A 363 2.32 23.29 -6.24
CA GLU A 363 1.73 24.37 -5.46
C GLU A 363 1.34 23.90 -4.06
N THR A 364 0.89 22.65 -3.93
CA THR A 364 0.45 22.06 -2.66
C THR A 364 1.00 20.65 -2.48
N VAL A 365 1.46 20.35 -1.26
CA VAL A 365 1.78 18.99 -0.82
C VAL A 365 0.83 18.63 0.34
N TRP A 366 0.00 17.62 0.14
CA TRP A 366 -0.86 17.05 1.18
C TRP A 366 -0.13 15.88 1.85
N ALA A 367 0.14 15.97 3.14
CA ALA A 367 0.74 14.88 3.91
C ALA A 367 -0.37 14.00 4.49
N LEU A 368 -0.58 12.84 3.89
CA LEU A 368 -1.64 11.92 4.28
C LEU A 368 -1.17 11.03 5.44
N GLY A 369 -1.96 11.00 6.51
CA GLY A 369 -1.67 10.19 7.70
C GLY A 369 -1.15 11.00 8.88
N GLY A 370 -1.29 10.42 10.07
CA GLY A 370 -0.84 11.00 11.34
C GLY A 370 0.68 10.98 11.52
N GLU A 371 1.17 11.44 12.68
CA GLU A 371 2.61 11.43 12.99
C GLU A 371 3.22 10.01 12.94
N ALA A 372 2.45 8.98 13.27
CA ALA A 372 2.88 7.58 13.16
C ALA A 372 3.05 7.09 11.71
N ALA A 373 2.55 7.83 10.71
CA ALA A 373 2.74 7.51 9.30
C ALA A 373 3.83 8.40 8.68
N LEU A 374 3.83 9.68 9.03
CA LEU A 374 4.79 10.68 8.56
C LEU A 374 5.15 11.59 9.73
N ASP A 375 6.41 11.61 10.13
CA ASP A 375 6.91 12.48 11.19
C ASP A 375 6.69 13.96 10.84
N GLU A 376 6.48 14.80 11.86
CA GLU A 376 6.24 16.23 11.65
C GLU A 376 7.43 16.91 10.96
N GLU A 377 8.67 16.44 11.18
CA GLU A 377 9.85 16.96 10.47
C GLU A 377 9.79 16.72 8.96
N VAL A 378 9.27 15.57 8.51
CA VAL A 378 9.07 15.26 7.09
C VAL A 378 8.04 16.20 6.47
N VAL A 379 6.92 16.43 7.18
CA VAL A 379 5.85 17.32 6.73
C VAL A 379 6.33 18.76 6.66
N ASP A 380 7.01 19.25 7.69
CA ASP A 380 7.59 20.61 7.73
C ASP A 380 8.62 20.82 6.62
N ARG A 381 9.43 19.79 6.31
CA ARG A 381 10.46 19.85 5.27
C ARG A 381 9.91 20.14 3.89
N VAL A 382 8.72 19.63 3.57
CA VAL A 382 8.03 19.85 2.29
C VAL A 382 7.01 20.99 2.36
N GLY A 383 6.86 21.64 3.51
CA GLY A 383 5.81 22.65 3.73
C GLY A 383 4.41 22.07 3.56
N GLY A 384 4.23 20.79 3.91
CA GLY A 384 3.03 20.02 3.65
C GLY A 384 1.86 20.40 4.56
N ILE A 385 0.65 20.12 4.10
CA ILE A 385 -0.58 20.25 4.89
C ILE A 385 -0.98 18.84 5.34
N ARG A 386 -0.90 18.59 6.64
CA ARG A 386 -1.31 17.29 7.20
C ARG A 386 -2.81 17.06 7.08
N THR A 387 -3.18 15.90 6.53
CA THR A 387 -4.56 15.40 6.40
C THR A 387 -4.62 14.01 7.02
N ALA A 388 -5.22 13.91 8.20
CA ALA A 388 -5.14 12.70 9.01
C ALA A 388 -6.32 12.57 9.98
N GLY A 389 -6.62 11.34 10.36
CA GLY A 389 -7.50 11.00 11.48
C GLY A 389 -6.81 10.08 12.49
N ALA A 390 -7.55 9.61 13.50
CA ALA A 390 -7.00 8.70 14.50
C ALA A 390 -6.67 7.30 13.96
N ASP A 391 -7.31 6.90 12.86
CA ASP A 391 -7.13 5.62 12.19
C ASP A 391 -7.37 5.74 10.68
N ARG A 392 -7.26 4.61 9.96
CA ARG A 392 -7.45 4.50 8.50
C ARG A 392 -8.79 5.06 8.04
N SER A 393 -9.84 4.82 8.83
CA SER A 393 -11.19 5.28 8.51
C SER A 393 -11.29 6.79 8.66
N GLU A 394 -10.77 7.33 9.75
CA GLU A 394 -10.78 8.78 10.00
C GLU A 394 -9.85 9.54 9.06
N THR A 395 -8.71 8.99 8.64
CA THR A 395 -7.87 9.60 7.60
C THR A 395 -8.58 9.62 6.25
N SER A 396 -9.28 8.55 5.87
CA SER A 396 -10.09 8.55 4.63
C SER A 396 -11.22 9.58 4.67
N LEU A 397 -11.83 9.80 5.84
CA LEU A 397 -12.80 10.86 6.06
C LEU A 397 -12.14 12.24 5.96
N ALA A 398 -10.97 12.44 6.57
CA ALA A 398 -10.22 13.69 6.46
C ALA A 398 -9.86 14.00 5.00
N ILE A 399 -9.48 13.00 4.20
CA ILE A 399 -9.26 13.15 2.76
C ILE A 399 -10.55 13.61 2.07
N ALA A 400 -11.68 12.96 2.35
CA ALA A 400 -12.98 13.37 1.80
C ALA A 400 -13.31 14.84 2.13
N THR A 401 -13.14 15.27 3.37
CA THR A 401 -13.51 16.63 3.80
C THR A 401 -12.46 17.70 3.45
N ASP A 402 -11.17 17.38 3.52
CA ASP A 402 -10.11 18.38 3.32
C ASP A 402 -9.70 18.53 1.86
N LEU A 403 -9.78 17.46 1.06
CA LEU A 403 -9.32 17.49 -0.33
C LEU A 403 -10.51 17.57 -1.29
N TRP A 404 -11.50 16.68 -1.16
CA TRP A 404 -12.65 16.66 -2.08
C TRP A 404 -13.58 17.85 -1.83
N GLU A 405 -13.97 18.13 -0.59
CA GLU A 405 -14.88 19.26 -0.34
C GLU A 405 -14.25 20.63 -0.62
N ARG A 406 -12.95 20.78 -0.37
CA ARG A 406 -12.26 22.04 -0.66
C ARG A 406 -12.09 22.28 -2.17
N SER A 407 -11.94 21.22 -2.96
CA SER A 407 -11.78 21.32 -4.42
C SER A 407 -13.10 21.40 -5.17
N GLN A 408 -14.17 20.73 -4.68
CA GLN A 408 -15.44 20.61 -5.41
C GLN A 408 -16.67 21.16 -4.67
N GLY A 409 -16.56 21.53 -3.39
CA GLY A 409 -17.70 21.70 -2.49
C GLY A 409 -18.20 20.36 -1.93
N GLU A 410 -19.31 20.35 -1.19
CA GLU A 410 -19.94 19.10 -0.67
C GLU A 410 -19.90 17.96 -1.70
N PRO A 411 -19.57 16.71 -1.32
CA PRO A 411 -19.38 15.61 -2.26
C PRO A 411 -20.66 15.39 -3.06
N GLY A 412 -20.69 15.92 -4.28
CA GLY A 412 -21.94 16.14 -5.01
C GLY A 412 -22.66 14.87 -5.44
N ASN A 413 -21.98 13.71 -5.38
CA ASN A 413 -22.46 12.44 -5.91
C ASN A 413 -22.39 11.27 -4.90
N GLY A 414 -21.94 11.47 -3.66
CA GLY A 414 -21.92 10.46 -2.60
C GLY A 414 -20.54 9.85 -2.28
N PHE A 415 -20.52 8.64 -1.71
CA PHE A 415 -19.31 7.97 -1.23
C PHE A 415 -19.24 6.52 -1.68
N LEU A 416 -18.02 6.02 -1.85
CA LEU A 416 -17.75 4.59 -1.98
C LEU A 416 -17.13 4.06 -0.69
N LEU A 417 -17.78 3.12 -0.04
CA LEU A 417 -17.24 2.41 1.11
C LEU A 417 -16.33 1.28 0.64
N VAL A 418 -15.15 1.20 1.23
CA VAL A 418 -14.22 0.10 1.03
C VAL A 418 -13.84 -0.47 2.38
N HIS A 419 -13.75 -1.80 2.50
CA HIS A 419 -13.33 -2.40 3.75
C HIS A 419 -11.82 -2.17 3.94
N GLY A 420 -11.48 -1.26 4.84
CA GLY A 420 -10.13 -0.75 5.05
C GLY A 420 -9.27 -1.62 5.94
N TYR A 421 -9.74 -2.77 6.44
CA TYR A 421 -9.00 -3.58 7.44
C TYR A 421 -8.86 -5.05 7.05
N THR A 422 -9.24 -5.40 5.82
CA THR A 422 -9.05 -6.72 5.23
C THR A 422 -7.80 -6.76 4.37
N ASP A 423 -7.27 -7.96 4.18
CA ASP A 423 -6.06 -8.24 3.43
C ASP A 423 -6.18 -7.76 1.97
N GLY A 424 -7.39 -7.80 1.39
CA GLY A 424 -7.69 -7.36 0.02
C GLY A 424 -8.28 -5.95 -0.10
N GLY A 425 -8.40 -5.21 1.01
CA GLY A 425 -8.99 -3.87 1.02
C GLY A 425 -8.25 -2.88 0.11
N TRP A 426 -6.92 -3.01 0.02
CA TRP A 426 -6.10 -2.20 -0.89
C TRP A 426 -6.48 -2.41 -2.36
N ALA A 427 -6.78 -3.66 -2.75
CA ALA A 427 -7.09 -4.02 -4.12
C ALA A 427 -8.47 -3.51 -4.52
N GLU A 428 -9.44 -3.62 -3.61
CA GLU A 428 -10.77 -3.06 -3.80
C GLU A 428 -10.70 -1.54 -3.98
N ALA A 429 -9.99 -0.83 -3.10
CA ALA A 429 -9.88 0.62 -3.17
C ALA A 429 -9.14 1.09 -4.44
N LEU A 430 -7.98 0.50 -4.78
CA LEU A 430 -7.25 0.82 -6.02
C LEU A 430 -8.10 0.56 -7.26
N SER A 431 -8.72 -0.61 -7.37
CA SER A 431 -9.48 -1.00 -8.58
C SER A 431 -10.72 -0.13 -8.79
N HIS A 432 -11.29 0.44 -7.72
CA HIS A 432 -12.41 1.38 -7.79
C HIS A 432 -12.00 2.86 -7.82
N ALA A 433 -10.72 3.19 -7.64
CA ALA A 433 -10.25 4.58 -7.64
C ALA A 433 -10.62 5.35 -8.92
N PRO A 434 -10.49 4.78 -10.13
CA PRO A 434 -10.95 5.44 -11.35
C PRO A 434 -12.46 5.70 -11.39
N ALA A 435 -13.28 4.80 -10.83
CA ALA A 435 -14.73 4.98 -10.75
C ALA A 435 -15.10 6.07 -9.74
N SER A 436 -14.41 6.11 -8.60
CA SER A 436 -14.51 7.18 -7.61
C SER A 436 -14.15 8.53 -8.20
N ALA A 437 -13.06 8.60 -8.97
CA ALA A 437 -12.66 9.81 -9.67
C ALA A 437 -13.74 10.27 -10.67
N LEU A 438 -14.10 9.39 -11.61
CA LEU A 438 -15.11 9.69 -12.65
C LEU A 438 -16.45 10.18 -12.07
N SER A 439 -16.88 9.59 -10.96
CA SER A 439 -18.16 9.91 -10.32
C SER A 439 -18.07 11.02 -9.27
N GLY A 440 -16.88 11.51 -8.92
CA GLY A 440 -16.74 12.49 -7.84
C GLY A 440 -17.16 11.93 -6.48
N THR A 441 -16.92 10.63 -6.23
CA THR A 441 -17.30 9.94 -4.98
C THR A 441 -16.06 9.58 -4.17
N PRO A 442 -15.77 10.29 -3.05
CA PRO A 442 -14.64 9.96 -2.20
C PRO A 442 -14.77 8.53 -1.66
N GLN A 443 -13.62 7.86 -1.52
CA GLN A 443 -13.58 6.55 -0.87
C GLN A 443 -13.45 6.71 0.64
N LEU A 444 -14.33 6.04 1.37
CA LEU A 444 -14.27 5.95 2.83
C LEU A 444 -13.87 4.53 3.22
N LEU A 445 -12.74 4.41 3.90
CA LEU A 445 -12.28 3.17 4.49
C LEU A 445 -13.09 2.89 5.75
N VAL A 446 -13.62 1.67 5.88
CA VAL A 446 -14.42 1.24 7.03
C VAL A 446 -13.98 -0.13 7.53
N ALA A 447 -14.18 -0.39 8.82
CA ALA A 447 -14.09 -1.74 9.40
C ALA A 447 -15.45 -2.45 9.34
N ASP A 448 -15.56 -3.62 9.99
CA ASP A 448 -16.83 -4.35 10.15
C ASP A 448 -17.93 -3.49 10.78
N GLU A 449 -17.55 -2.57 11.68
CA GLU A 449 -18.38 -1.48 12.17
C GLU A 449 -17.64 -0.16 11.92
N GLY A 450 -18.21 0.72 11.09
CA GLY A 450 -17.61 2.03 10.82
C GLY A 450 -17.54 2.91 12.08
N PRO A 451 -16.49 3.74 12.24
CA PRO A 451 -16.37 4.58 13.43
C PRO A 451 -17.55 5.55 13.54
N GLU A 452 -17.85 5.99 14.76
CA GLU A 452 -18.97 6.92 15.02
C GLU A 452 -18.82 8.21 14.22
N SER A 453 -17.59 8.69 14.01
CA SER A 453 -17.26 9.86 13.20
C SER A 453 -17.74 9.70 11.74
N VAL A 454 -17.38 8.61 11.08
CA VAL A 454 -17.83 8.30 9.70
C VAL A 454 -19.34 8.15 9.63
N ARG A 455 -19.95 7.38 10.56
CA ARG A 455 -21.41 7.20 10.57
C ARG A 455 -22.17 8.50 10.78
N ARG A 456 -21.67 9.38 11.66
CA ARG A 456 -22.27 10.68 11.93
C ARG A 456 -22.16 11.61 10.73
N TYR A 457 -20.98 11.67 10.13
CA TYR A 457 -20.76 12.48 8.92
C TYR A 457 -21.70 12.06 7.79
N LEU A 458 -21.80 10.76 7.52
CA LEU A 458 -22.74 10.25 6.51
C LEU A 458 -24.22 10.52 6.88
N ALA A 459 -24.57 10.48 8.16
CA ALA A 459 -25.93 10.79 8.61
C ALA A 459 -26.34 12.25 8.41
N ASP A 460 -25.40 13.20 8.37
CA ASP A 460 -25.69 14.61 8.11
C ASP A 460 -26.23 14.85 6.68
N PHE A 461 -25.99 13.92 5.76
CA PHE A 461 -26.50 13.97 4.39
C PHE A 461 -27.85 13.26 4.19
N GLY A 462 -28.26 12.38 5.11
CA GLY A 462 -29.50 11.59 4.99
C GLY A 462 -29.60 10.83 3.66
N ASP A 463 -30.76 10.91 3.00
CA ASP A 463 -31.04 10.23 1.73
C ASP A 463 -30.49 10.97 0.48
N GLN A 464 -29.69 12.03 0.66
CA GLN A 464 -29.27 12.91 -0.44
C GLN A 464 -28.02 12.42 -1.18
N LEU A 465 -27.32 11.41 -0.65
CA LEU A 465 -26.08 10.89 -1.22
C LEU A 465 -26.19 9.42 -1.60
N LEU A 466 -25.50 9.07 -2.69
CA LEU A 466 -25.32 7.68 -3.10
C LEU A 466 -24.19 7.06 -2.27
N ILE A 467 -24.51 6.09 -1.42
CA ILE A 467 -23.51 5.30 -0.69
C ILE A 467 -23.42 3.95 -1.38
N ARG A 468 -22.29 3.70 -2.07
CA ARG A 468 -21.97 2.38 -2.60
C ARG A 468 -21.00 1.67 -1.68
N ALA A 469 -20.97 0.35 -1.74
CA ALA A 469 -20.02 -0.45 -0.98
C ALA A 469 -19.41 -1.51 -1.90
N THR A 470 -18.10 -1.73 -1.77
CA THR A 470 -17.42 -2.85 -2.44
C THR A 470 -17.84 -4.18 -1.81
N SER A 471 -17.51 -5.28 -2.49
CA SER A 471 -17.84 -6.64 -2.05
C SER A 471 -17.30 -7.01 -0.67
N GLY A 472 -16.19 -6.40 -0.24
CA GLY A 472 -15.56 -6.67 1.04
C GLY A 472 -16.23 -6.02 2.24
N VAL A 473 -17.12 -5.04 2.03
CA VAL A 473 -17.83 -4.36 3.13
C VAL A 473 -19.00 -5.21 3.61
N PRO A 474 -19.06 -5.61 4.90
CA PRO A 474 -20.18 -6.38 5.42
C PRO A 474 -21.50 -5.60 5.35
N SER A 475 -22.61 -6.30 5.10
CA SER A 475 -23.94 -5.72 5.25
C SER A 475 -24.15 -5.26 6.71
N GLY A 476 -24.48 -4.00 6.91
CA GLY A 476 -24.70 -3.39 8.22
C GLY A 476 -23.51 -2.64 8.79
N ALA A 477 -22.38 -2.53 8.09
CA ALA A 477 -21.19 -1.78 8.52
C ALA A 477 -21.50 -0.33 8.94
N LEU A 478 -22.52 0.30 8.34
CA LEU A 478 -23.01 1.62 8.76
C LEU A 478 -24.41 1.60 9.41
N GLY A 479 -24.97 0.42 9.68
CA GLY A 479 -26.28 0.26 10.30
C GLY A 479 -27.40 0.95 9.51
N SER A 480 -28.17 1.83 10.14
CA SER A 480 -29.32 2.50 9.50
C SER A 480 -28.94 3.49 8.40
N VAL A 481 -27.66 3.86 8.28
CA VAL A 481 -27.14 4.75 7.22
C VAL A 481 -27.13 4.05 5.85
N GLU A 482 -27.03 2.72 5.81
CA GLU A 482 -27.08 1.93 4.55
C GLU A 482 -28.48 1.87 3.94
N THR A 483 -29.54 1.96 4.75
CA THR A 483 -30.93 1.76 4.32
C THR A 483 -31.49 2.82 3.37
N ALA A 484 -30.71 3.83 3.00
CA ALA A 484 -31.10 4.84 2.02
C ALA A 484 -30.78 4.47 0.56
N VAL A 485 -30.11 3.34 0.28
CA VAL A 485 -29.48 3.10 -1.04
C VAL A 485 -29.64 1.65 -1.53
N ALA A 486 -30.74 1.37 -2.22
CA ALA A 486 -30.85 0.28 -3.19
C ALA A 486 -32.00 0.58 -4.17
N ASP A 487 -31.66 1.06 -5.36
CA ASP A 487 -32.29 0.71 -6.66
C ASP A 487 -31.42 1.22 -7.82
#